data_AF-A0A812MSU1-F1
#
_entry.id   AF-A0A812MSU1-F1
#
_cell.length_a   1.000
_cell.length_b   1.000
_cell.length_c   1.000
_cell.angle_alpha   90.00
_cell.angle_beta   90.00
_cell.angle_gamma   90.00
#
_symmetry.space_group_name_H-M   'P 1'
#
loop_
_entity.id
_entity.type
_entity.pdbx_description
1 polymer ?
#
loop_
_entity_poly.entity_id
_entity_poly.type
_entity_poly.pdbx_seq_one_letter_code
_entity_poly.pdbx_strand_id
1 'polypeptide(L)'
;MIMLWAVPFLRPFRYCCETRLHKVYPVITVVNFILLGLTLHSLKSITFNDLFFALVTGFEEAVEKTEQLLLGVAALVAICVVWKFKDRVFEVLGVENAASLFGDFRDWATCWSMKRFHPVELFIWKVEGLPSARLHSLNDVFCEVSLGYNVAMKTRVHHRAGHSCVFKETLQLNFDPYDTEHRLTISIKSQEVVGAADIVQLQLGAEQVRRLEERMEGAASRTIGWGSKADPAVWAPSNFQCMDLVPAGKIYLRFVKAD
;
A
#
# COMPACT_ATOMS: atom_id res chain seq x y z
N MET A 1 37.97 7.30 -20.52
CA MET A 1 38.63 5.98 -20.54
C MET A 1 38.40 5.15 -19.28
N ILE A 2 38.55 5.71 -18.07
CA ILE A 2 38.38 4.96 -16.81
C ILE A 2 36.92 4.47 -16.60
N MET A 3 35.92 5.26 -17.04
CA MET A 3 34.50 4.90 -16.93
C MET A 3 34.08 3.64 -17.71
N LEU A 4 34.73 3.33 -18.85
CA LEU A 4 34.42 2.15 -19.68
C LEU A 4 34.84 0.83 -19.01
N TRP A 5 35.85 0.89 -18.14
CA TRP A 5 36.30 -0.25 -17.33
C TRP A 5 35.42 -0.49 -16.11
N ALA A 6 34.59 0.49 -15.70
CA ALA A 6 33.63 0.34 -14.62
C ALA A 6 32.31 -0.32 -15.08
N VAL A 7 32.03 -0.34 -16.39
CA VAL A 7 30.79 -0.89 -16.97
C VAL A 7 30.51 -2.35 -16.57
N PRO A 8 31.50 -3.27 -16.53
CA PRO A 8 31.27 -4.66 -16.09
C PRO A 8 30.90 -4.79 -14.60
N PHE A 9 31.18 -3.76 -13.79
CA PHE A 9 30.93 -3.75 -12.35
C PHE A 9 29.57 -3.14 -11.98
N LEU A 10 28.87 -2.49 -12.92
CA LEU A 10 27.53 -1.95 -12.69
C LEU A 10 26.49 -3.08 -12.61
N ARG A 11 25.65 -3.05 -11.57
CA ARG A 11 24.65 -4.11 -11.24
C ARG A 11 23.84 -4.65 -12.43
N PRO A 12 23.30 -3.84 -13.36
CA PRO A 12 22.50 -4.38 -14.46
C PRO A 12 23.31 -5.12 -15.53
N PHE A 13 24.59 -4.81 -15.70
CA PHE A 13 25.43 -5.40 -16.75
C PHE A 13 26.27 -6.58 -16.26
N ARG A 14 26.44 -6.71 -14.94
CA ARG A 14 27.24 -7.76 -14.30
C ARG A 14 26.82 -9.16 -14.74
N TYR A 15 25.51 -9.46 -14.76
CA TYR A 15 24.98 -10.78 -15.15
C TYR A 15 25.24 -11.14 -16.63
N CYS A 16 25.19 -10.16 -17.54
CA CYS A 16 25.49 -10.38 -18.96
C CYS A 16 26.99 -10.48 -19.23
N CYS A 17 27.82 -9.74 -18.50
CA CYS A 17 29.28 -9.75 -18.69
C CYS A 17 29.94 -11.02 -18.13
N GLU A 18 29.39 -11.62 -17.08
CA GLU A 18 29.97 -12.78 -16.40
C GLU A 18 30.01 -14.04 -17.29
N THR A 19 28.98 -14.25 -18.13
CA THR A 19 28.90 -15.42 -19.03
C THR A 19 29.75 -15.29 -20.30
N ARG A 20 30.23 -14.10 -20.64
CA ARG A 20 30.95 -13.80 -21.90
C ARG A 20 32.22 -12.97 -21.71
N LEU A 21 32.84 -13.11 -20.55
CA LEU A 21 33.97 -12.29 -20.11
C LEU A 21 35.13 -12.28 -21.14
N HIS A 22 35.44 -13.44 -21.72
CA HIS A 22 36.49 -13.62 -22.73
C HIS A 22 36.22 -12.89 -24.06
N LYS A 23 34.98 -12.52 -24.37
CA LYS A 23 34.61 -11.74 -25.57
C LYS A 23 34.45 -10.25 -25.29
N VAL A 24 34.00 -9.91 -24.09
CA VAL A 24 33.69 -8.51 -23.71
C VAL A 24 34.97 -7.72 -23.46
N TYR A 25 35.95 -8.27 -22.75
CA TYR A 25 37.20 -7.56 -22.45
C TYR A 25 37.97 -7.13 -23.71
N PRO A 26 38.25 -8.01 -24.70
CA PRO A 26 38.97 -7.61 -25.92
C PRO A 26 38.27 -6.51 -26.71
N VAL A 27 36.93 -6.54 -26.79
CA VAL A 27 36.15 -5.49 -27.47
C VAL A 27 36.30 -4.16 -26.76
N ILE A 28 36.23 -4.14 -25.42
CA ILE A 28 36.45 -2.93 -24.63
C ILE A 28 37.89 -2.40 -24.82
N THR A 29 38.90 -3.27 -24.90
CA THR A 29 40.28 -2.85 -25.15
C THR A 29 40.44 -2.26 -26.55
N VAL A 30 39.86 -2.88 -27.58
CA VAL A 30 39.91 -2.36 -28.97
C VAL A 30 39.21 -1.00 -29.06
N VAL A 31 38.04 -0.84 -28.45
CA VAL A 31 37.33 0.45 -28.41
C VAL A 31 38.16 1.51 -27.70
N ASN A 32 38.80 1.19 -26.57
CA ASN A 32 39.70 2.12 -25.92
C ASN A 32 40.90 2.47 -26.81
N PHE A 33 41.53 1.51 -27.49
CA PHE A 33 42.64 1.80 -28.40
C PHE A 33 42.22 2.70 -29.58
N ILE A 34 41.01 2.52 -30.12
CA ILE A 34 40.46 3.41 -31.15
C ILE A 34 40.25 4.82 -30.61
N LEU A 35 39.65 4.95 -29.42
CA LEU A 35 39.48 6.26 -28.76
C LEU A 35 40.83 6.93 -28.44
N LEU A 36 41.84 6.16 -28.05
CA LEU A 36 43.20 6.65 -27.83
C LEU A 36 43.83 7.13 -29.15
N GLY A 37 43.67 6.36 -30.23
CA GLY A 37 44.15 6.74 -31.56
C GLY A 37 43.50 8.02 -32.07
N LEU A 38 42.18 8.16 -31.91
CA LEU A 38 41.42 9.36 -32.29
C LEU A 38 41.85 10.59 -31.46
N THR A 39 42.09 10.41 -30.16
CA THR A 39 42.56 11.50 -29.29
C THR A 39 43.99 11.92 -29.62
N LEU A 40 44.90 10.97 -29.87
CA LEU A 40 46.28 11.26 -30.31
C LEU A 40 46.34 11.89 -31.70
N HIS A 41 45.45 11.48 -32.62
CA HIS A 41 45.36 12.09 -33.95
C HIS A 41 44.88 13.54 -33.87
N SER A 42 43.86 13.82 -33.05
CA SER A 42 43.38 15.18 -32.79
C SER A 42 44.43 16.03 -32.07
N LEU A 43 45.27 15.43 -31.22
CA LEU A 43 46.32 16.15 -30.48
C LEU A 43 47.37 16.80 -31.39
N LYS A 44 47.61 16.24 -32.58
CA LYS A 44 48.65 16.72 -33.51
C LYS A 44 48.27 17.97 -34.30
N SER A 45 46.98 18.32 -34.35
CA SER A 45 46.48 19.47 -35.12
C SER A 45 46.05 20.66 -34.26
N ILE A 46 46.12 20.54 -32.93
CA ILE A 46 45.57 21.54 -32.02
C ILE A 46 46.68 22.53 -31.63
N THR A 47 46.45 23.81 -31.94
CA THR A 47 47.29 24.87 -31.38
C THR A 47 47.00 25.02 -29.89
N PHE A 48 47.99 25.44 -29.09
CA PHE A 48 47.81 25.56 -27.62
C PHE A 48 46.62 26.46 -27.24
N ASN A 49 46.29 27.43 -28.10
CA ASN A 49 45.15 28.32 -27.96
C ASN A 49 43.81 27.56 -28.09
N ASP A 50 43.68 26.69 -29.09
CA ASP A 50 42.47 25.89 -29.31
C ASP A 50 42.25 24.89 -28.16
N LEU A 51 43.33 24.35 -27.59
CA LEU A 51 43.25 23.48 -26.42
C LEU A 51 42.71 24.24 -25.19
N PHE A 52 43.16 25.48 -25.00
CA PHE A 52 42.69 26.34 -23.92
C PHE A 52 41.20 26.64 -24.07
N PHE A 53 40.76 27.06 -25.27
CA PHE A 53 39.34 27.33 -25.51
C PHE A 53 38.47 26.08 -25.38
N ALA A 54 38.92 24.92 -25.89
CA ALA A 54 38.20 23.66 -25.73
C ALA A 54 38.04 23.26 -24.26
N LEU A 55 39.06 23.49 -23.43
CA LEU A 55 38.99 23.23 -21.99
C LEU A 55 38.01 24.17 -21.29
N VAL A 56 38.00 25.46 -21.65
CA VAL A 56 37.04 26.44 -21.13
C VAL A 56 35.61 26.05 -21.50
N THR A 57 35.35 25.69 -22.77
CA THR A 57 34.03 25.22 -23.22
C THR A 57 33.61 23.93 -22.52
N GLY A 58 34.54 22.99 -22.32
CA GLY A 58 34.26 21.77 -21.57
C GLY A 58 33.91 22.05 -20.09
N PHE A 59 34.54 23.05 -19.49
CA PHE A 59 34.22 23.48 -18.13
C PHE A 59 32.86 24.17 -18.06
N GLU A 60 32.55 25.05 -19.02
CA GLU A 60 31.25 25.72 -19.14
C GLU A 60 30.12 24.70 -19.32
N GLU A 61 30.28 23.72 -20.21
CA GLU A 61 29.32 22.64 -20.40
C GLU A 61 29.16 21.79 -19.13
N ALA A 62 30.25 21.47 -18.43
CA ALA A 62 30.19 20.74 -17.17
C ALA A 62 29.43 21.52 -16.09
N VAL A 63 29.63 22.83 -15.99
CA VAL A 63 28.90 23.70 -15.06
C VAL A 63 27.42 23.73 -15.42
N GLU A 64 27.07 23.93 -16.69
CA GLU A 64 25.67 23.98 -17.14
C GLU A 64 24.94 22.64 -16.87
N LYS A 65 25.58 21.50 -17.16
CA LYS A 65 25.00 20.18 -16.86
C LYS A 65 24.86 19.94 -15.37
N THR A 66 25.80 20.43 -14.56
CA THR A 66 25.72 20.34 -13.10
C THR A 66 24.58 21.20 -12.55
N GLU A 67 24.39 22.40 -13.07
CA GLU A 67 23.28 23.27 -12.73
C GLU A 67 21.92 22.63 -13.08
N GLN A 68 21.78 22.09 -14.31
CA GLN A 68 20.57 21.38 -14.74
C GLN A 68 20.26 20.17 -13.85
N LEU A 69 21.29 19.41 -13.45
CA LEU A 69 21.15 18.30 -12.53
C LEU A 69 20.67 18.79 -11.15
N LEU A 70 21.25 19.87 -10.64
CA LEU A 70 20.94 20.42 -9.32
C LEU A 70 19.52 20.99 -9.28
N LEU A 71 19.08 21.67 -10.36
CA LEU A 71 17.69 22.11 -10.55
C LEU A 71 16.73 20.92 -10.62
N GLY A 72 17.09 19.83 -11.32
CA GLY A 72 16.30 18.61 -11.38
C GLY A 72 16.13 17.94 -10.01
N VAL A 73 17.21 17.87 -9.22
CA VAL A 73 17.16 17.36 -7.85
C VAL A 73 16.32 18.27 -6.96
N ALA A 74 16.47 19.60 -7.07
CA ALA A 74 15.65 20.56 -6.32
C ALA A 74 14.15 20.41 -6.65
N ALA A 75 13.81 20.23 -7.93
CA ALA A 75 12.44 19.98 -8.36
C ALA A 75 11.88 18.67 -7.77
N LEU A 76 12.67 17.57 -7.78
CA LEU A 76 12.27 16.31 -7.15
C LEU A 76 12.03 16.47 -5.64
N VAL A 77 12.91 17.19 -4.94
CA VAL A 77 12.73 17.49 -3.51
C VAL A 77 11.46 18.30 -3.28
N ALA A 78 11.20 19.32 -4.10
CA ALA A 78 9.98 20.12 -4.00
C ALA A 78 8.71 19.26 -4.18
N ILE A 79 8.71 18.37 -5.18
CA ILE A 79 7.61 17.40 -5.40
C ILE A 79 7.45 16.48 -4.19
N CYS A 80 8.54 15.94 -3.63
CA CYS A 80 8.50 15.09 -2.44
C CYS A 80 7.96 15.84 -1.21
N VAL A 81 8.30 17.13 -1.05
CA VAL A 81 7.78 17.97 0.03
C VAL A 81 6.27 18.18 -0.15
N VAL A 82 5.83 18.58 -1.34
CA VAL A 82 4.39 18.75 -1.64
C VAL A 82 3.64 17.45 -1.41
N TRP A 83 4.20 16.32 -1.85
CA TRP A 83 3.62 15.00 -1.63
C TRP A 83 3.48 14.67 -0.14
N LYS A 84 4.50 14.97 0.67
CA LYS A 84 4.47 14.75 2.13
C LYS A 84 3.41 15.59 2.83
N PHE A 85 3.12 16.79 2.32
CA PHE A 85 2.12 17.69 2.90
C PHE A 85 0.71 17.51 2.32
N LYS A 86 0.51 16.61 1.34
CA LYS A 86 -0.79 16.42 0.67
C LYS A 86 -1.93 16.18 1.65
N ASP A 87 -1.71 15.34 2.66
CA ASP A 87 -2.78 14.93 3.59
C ASP A 87 -3.27 16.11 4.44
N ARG A 88 -2.37 17.01 4.83
CA ARG A 88 -2.72 18.24 5.55
C ARG A 88 -3.48 19.22 4.67
N VAL A 89 -3.13 19.31 3.39
CA VAL A 89 -3.87 20.15 2.44
C VAL A 89 -5.28 19.61 2.25
N PHE A 90 -5.44 18.29 2.09
CA PHE A 90 -6.77 17.66 1.97
C PHE A 90 -7.62 17.80 3.23
N GLU A 91 -7.00 17.67 4.40
CA GLU A 91 -7.66 17.92 5.69
C GLU A 91 -8.19 19.36 5.78
N VAL A 92 -7.37 20.36 5.40
CA VAL A 92 -7.79 21.78 5.37
C VAL A 92 -8.88 22.05 4.33
N LEU A 93 -8.87 21.32 3.21
CA LEU A 93 -9.92 21.39 2.19
C LEU A 93 -11.22 20.67 2.61
N GLY A 94 -11.26 20.03 3.78
CA GLY A 94 -12.44 19.32 4.27
C GLY A 94 -12.69 17.98 3.58
N VAL A 95 -11.68 17.41 2.93
CA VAL A 95 -11.78 16.07 2.33
C VAL A 95 -11.57 15.03 3.43
N GLU A 96 -12.67 14.46 3.93
CA GLU A 96 -12.65 13.47 5.02
C GLU A 96 -11.95 12.15 4.65
N ASN A 97 -11.89 11.80 3.36
CA ASN A 97 -11.22 10.61 2.84
C ASN A 97 -10.23 10.97 1.72
N ALA A 98 -9.10 11.58 2.07
CA ALA A 98 -8.05 11.90 1.10
C ALA A 98 -7.57 10.66 0.32
N ALA A 99 -7.56 9.50 0.97
CA ALA A 99 -7.17 8.22 0.38
C ALA A 99 -8.07 7.76 -0.78
N SER A 100 -9.33 8.22 -0.85
CA SER A 100 -10.20 7.87 -1.99
C SER A 100 -9.91 8.68 -3.25
N LEU A 101 -9.32 9.87 -3.11
CA LEU A 101 -9.00 10.75 -4.25
C LEU A 101 -7.61 10.46 -4.81
N PHE A 102 -6.65 10.23 -3.92
CA PHE A 102 -5.29 9.89 -4.29
C PHE A 102 -4.94 8.58 -3.58
N GLY A 103 -4.98 7.48 -4.34
CA GLY A 103 -4.51 6.18 -3.84
C GLY A 103 -3.09 6.31 -3.31
N ASP A 104 -2.75 5.51 -2.31
CA ASP A 104 -1.45 5.60 -1.69
C ASP A 104 -0.35 5.24 -2.69
N PHE A 105 0.85 5.81 -2.56
CA PHE A 105 1.98 5.44 -3.41
C PHE A 105 2.22 3.92 -3.39
N ARG A 106 1.95 3.30 -2.25
CA ARG A 106 1.93 1.84 -2.07
C ARG A 106 0.96 1.18 -3.03
N ASP A 107 -0.28 1.66 -3.14
CA ASP A 107 -1.28 1.12 -4.07
C ASP A 107 -0.77 1.16 -5.50
N TRP A 108 -0.15 2.28 -5.90
CA TRP A 108 0.44 2.47 -7.24
C TRP A 108 1.59 1.49 -7.50
N ALA A 109 2.47 1.30 -6.52
CA ALA A 109 3.56 0.32 -6.61
C ALA A 109 3.02 -1.12 -6.66
N THR A 110 1.89 -1.39 -6.00
CA THR A 110 1.25 -2.71 -5.97
C THR A 110 0.27 -2.97 -7.10
N CYS A 111 -0.03 -1.99 -7.96
CA CYS A 111 -0.89 -2.16 -9.14
C CYS A 111 -0.44 -3.33 -10.05
N TRP A 112 0.87 -3.63 -10.08
CA TRP A 112 1.41 -4.76 -10.87
C TRP A 112 1.24 -6.13 -10.19
N SER A 113 0.76 -6.19 -8.94
CA SER A 113 0.60 -7.41 -8.15
C SER A 113 -0.84 -7.66 -7.71
N MET A 114 -1.83 -7.25 -8.50
CA MET A 114 -3.25 -7.42 -8.15
C MET A 114 -3.68 -8.89 -7.98
N LYS A 115 -2.94 -9.85 -8.55
CA LYS A 115 -3.20 -11.30 -8.38
C LYS A 115 -2.94 -11.81 -6.96
N ARG A 116 -2.28 -11.02 -6.10
CA ARG A 116 -1.98 -11.37 -4.71
C ARG A 116 -3.21 -11.26 -3.79
N PHE A 117 -4.13 -10.37 -4.14
CA PHE A 117 -5.32 -10.10 -3.34
C PHE A 117 -6.44 -11.07 -3.72
N HIS A 118 -7.23 -11.48 -2.74
CA HIS A 118 -8.49 -12.17 -2.96
C HIS A 118 -9.59 -11.55 -2.08
N PRO A 119 -10.82 -11.50 -2.57
CA PRO A 119 -11.92 -10.90 -1.82
C PRO A 119 -12.37 -11.84 -0.69
N VAL A 120 -12.66 -11.25 0.46
CA VAL A 120 -13.17 -11.91 1.66
C VAL A 120 -14.42 -11.18 2.10
N GLU A 121 -15.50 -11.93 2.26
CA GLU A 121 -16.76 -11.43 2.81
C GLU A 121 -16.77 -11.62 4.33
N LEU A 122 -16.88 -10.50 5.04
CA LEU A 122 -17.07 -10.45 6.47
C LEU A 122 -18.55 -10.28 6.80
N PHE A 123 -19.11 -11.27 7.47
CA PHE A 123 -20.48 -11.26 7.99
C PHE A 123 -20.47 -10.86 9.46
N ILE A 124 -21.20 -9.80 9.79
CA ILE A 124 -21.33 -9.28 11.16
C ILE A 124 -22.76 -9.55 11.63
N TRP A 125 -22.93 -10.50 12.55
CA TRP A 125 -24.27 -10.88 13.02
C TRP A 125 -24.75 -10.00 14.17
N LYS A 126 -24.09 -10.09 15.32
CA LYS A 126 -24.45 -9.36 16.53
C LYS A 126 -23.24 -9.10 17.42
N VAL A 127 -23.40 -8.14 18.31
CA VAL A 127 -22.45 -7.79 19.37
C VAL A 127 -23.18 -7.78 20.71
N GLU A 128 -22.53 -8.29 21.75
CA GLU A 128 -23.07 -8.41 23.11
C GLU A 128 -22.08 -7.89 24.15
N GLY A 129 -22.58 -7.35 25.26
CA GLY A 129 -21.75 -6.93 26.39
C GLY A 129 -20.92 -5.67 26.12
N LEU A 130 -21.40 -4.75 25.28
CA LEU A 130 -20.72 -3.49 25.02
C LEU A 130 -20.71 -2.59 26.26
N PRO A 131 -19.58 -1.97 26.61
CA PRO A 131 -19.57 -0.92 27.62
C PRO A 131 -20.38 0.28 27.11
N SER A 132 -21.01 1.00 28.05
CA SER A 132 -21.66 2.27 27.72
C SER A 132 -20.59 3.32 27.44
N ALA A 133 -20.67 3.99 26.29
CA ALA A 133 -19.77 5.10 25.95
C ALA A 133 -20.07 6.34 26.81
N ARG A 134 -21.33 6.51 27.24
CA ARG A 134 -21.81 7.65 28.02
C ARG A 134 -22.78 7.21 29.09
N LEU A 135 -22.52 7.61 30.34
CA LEU A 135 -23.36 7.28 31.50
C LEU A 135 -24.86 7.59 31.35
N HIS A 136 -25.22 8.60 30.55
CA HIS A 136 -26.59 9.11 30.44
C HIS A 136 -27.33 8.75 29.15
N SER A 137 -26.68 8.06 28.19
CA SER A 137 -27.31 7.74 26.90
C SER A 137 -26.97 6.33 26.44
N LEU A 138 -27.93 5.72 25.75
CA LEU A 138 -27.68 4.48 25.01
C LEU A 138 -26.73 4.76 23.84
N ASN A 139 -25.88 3.78 23.51
CA ASN A 139 -24.92 3.90 22.42
C ASN A 139 -25.63 3.84 21.06
N ASP A 140 -25.22 4.71 20.13
CA ASP A 140 -25.60 4.65 18.71
C ASP A 140 -24.49 3.93 17.96
N VAL A 141 -24.65 2.62 17.77
CA VAL A 141 -23.51 1.74 17.47
C VAL A 141 -23.37 1.51 15.98
N PHE A 142 -22.14 1.59 15.47
CA PHE A 142 -21.77 1.07 14.16
C PHE A 142 -20.45 0.30 14.23
N CYS A 143 -20.20 -0.55 13.24
CA CYS A 143 -18.96 -1.30 13.09
C CYS A 143 -18.14 -0.67 11.96
N GLU A 144 -16.87 -0.39 12.23
CA GLU A 144 -15.88 0.06 11.27
C GLU A 144 -14.82 -1.02 11.10
N VAL A 145 -14.57 -1.43 9.87
CA VAL A 145 -13.60 -2.46 9.54
C VAL A 145 -12.53 -1.88 8.64
N SER A 146 -11.28 -1.97 9.08
CA SER A 146 -10.11 -1.51 8.33
C SER A 146 -9.10 -2.64 8.16
N LEU A 147 -8.53 -2.74 6.97
CA LEU A 147 -7.58 -3.79 6.62
C LEU A 147 -6.58 -3.24 5.62
N GLY A 148 -5.42 -2.79 6.10
CA GLY A 148 -4.27 -2.36 5.29
C GLY A 148 -4.67 -1.56 4.04
N TYR A 149 -4.65 -2.23 2.88
CA TYR A 149 -4.98 -1.70 1.55
C TYR A 149 -6.44 -1.32 1.31
N ASN A 150 -7.36 -1.64 2.22
CA ASN A 150 -8.78 -1.35 2.07
C ASN A 150 -9.13 -0.02 2.72
N VAL A 151 -9.95 0.77 2.02
CA VAL A 151 -10.65 1.89 2.64
C VAL A 151 -11.50 1.35 3.79
N ALA A 152 -11.48 2.06 4.92
CA ALA A 152 -12.26 1.69 6.09
C ALA A 152 -13.76 1.59 5.73
N MET A 153 -14.34 0.41 5.89
CA MET A 153 -15.74 0.14 5.60
C MET A 153 -16.56 0.29 6.87
N LYS A 154 -17.75 0.87 6.75
CA LYS A 154 -18.65 1.13 7.88
C LYS A 154 -20.00 0.47 7.65
N THR A 155 -20.53 -0.17 8.69
CA THR A 155 -21.92 -0.61 8.70
C THR A 155 -22.86 0.58 8.91
N ARG A 156 -24.16 0.33 8.78
CA ARG A 156 -25.18 1.29 9.18
C ARG A 156 -25.11 1.51 10.70
N VAL A 157 -25.61 2.67 11.12
CA VAL A 157 -25.70 3.03 12.53
C VAL A 157 -27.01 2.49 13.11
N HIS A 158 -26.90 1.80 14.24
CA HIS A 158 -28.02 1.27 14.98
C HIS A 158 -28.26 2.14 16.21
N HIS A 159 -29.29 2.98 16.12
CA HIS A 159 -29.60 3.96 17.16
C HIS A 159 -30.10 3.30 18.44
N ARG A 160 -29.63 3.80 19.58
CA ARG A 160 -30.05 3.40 20.94
C ARG A 160 -29.91 1.89 21.20
N ALA A 161 -28.87 1.25 20.65
CA ALA A 161 -28.66 -0.19 20.78
C ALA A 161 -28.29 -0.61 22.22
N GLY A 162 -27.72 0.29 23.02
CA GLY A 162 -27.34 -0.01 24.41
C GLY A 162 -26.14 -0.98 24.50
N HIS A 163 -26.30 -2.09 25.22
CA HIS A 163 -25.23 -3.07 25.49
C HIS A 163 -25.14 -4.20 24.45
N SER A 164 -26.13 -4.36 23.57
CA SER A 164 -26.16 -5.42 22.57
C SER A 164 -26.83 -4.95 21.29
N CYS A 165 -26.28 -5.30 20.13
CA CYS A 165 -26.77 -4.87 18.84
C CYS A 165 -26.78 -6.04 17.84
N VAL A 166 -27.80 -6.11 16.98
CA VAL A 166 -27.87 -7.08 15.89
C VAL A 166 -27.69 -6.33 14.58
N PHE A 167 -26.55 -6.53 13.91
CA PHE A 167 -26.22 -5.86 12.64
C PHE A 167 -26.85 -6.59 11.46
N LYS A 168 -26.54 -7.89 11.30
CA LYS A 168 -26.85 -8.68 10.10
C LYS A 168 -26.41 -7.99 8.80
N GLU A 169 -25.16 -7.51 8.79
CA GLU A 169 -24.56 -6.81 7.67
C GLU A 169 -23.34 -7.56 7.14
N THR A 170 -23.05 -7.36 5.85
CA THR A 170 -21.91 -7.99 5.16
C THR A 170 -21.02 -6.92 4.56
N LEU A 171 -19.70 -7.11 4.65
CA LEU A 171 -18.69 -6.23 4.08
C LEU A 171 -17.73 -7.07 3.24
N GLN A 172 -17.31 -6.56 2.08
CA GLN A 172 -16.34 -7.24 1.21
C GLN A 172 -15.01 -6.52 1.29
N LEU A 173 -13.94 -7.24 1.59
CA LEU A 173 -12.60 -6.70 1.76
C LEU A 173 -11.62 -7.44 0.87
N ASN A 174 -10.64 -6.74 0.31
CA ASN A 174 -9.53 -7.36 -0.42
C ASN A 174 -8.47 -7.81 0.58
N PHE A 175 -8.36 -9.11 0.81
CA PHE A 175 -7.39 -9.68 1.74
C PHE A 175 -6.09 -10.07 1.04
N ASP A 176 -4.98 -9.79 1.73
CA ASP A 176 -3.64 -10.14 1.31
C ASP A 176 -3.04 -11.12 2.34
N PRO A 177 -2.90 -12.41 1.99
CA PRO A 177 -2.43 -13.42 2.93
C PRO A 177 -0.95 -13.27 3.30
N TYR A 178 -0.18 -12.47 2.54
CA TYR A 178 1.24 -12.25 2.78
C TYR A 178 1.52 -10.92 3.49
N ASP A 179 0.49 -10.11 3.80
CA ASP A 179 0.67 -8.89 4.58
C ASP A 179 0.83 -9.23 6.07
N THR A 180 2.07 -9.12 6.56
CA THR A 180 2.41 -9.39 7.97
C THR A 180 2.46 -8.12 8.81
N GLU A 181 2.44 -6.95 8.17
CA GLU A 181 2.56 -5.65 8.84
C GLU A 181 1.19 -5.16 9.29
N HIS A 182 0.17 -5.32 8.44
CA HIS A 182 -1.18 -4.83 8.71
C HIS A 182 -2.06 -5.88 9.35
N ARG A 183 -2.91 -5.44 10.28
CA ARG A 183 -3.90 -6.26 10.97
C ARG A 183 -5.30 -5.84 10.56
N LEU A 184 -6.18 -6.82 10.39
CA LEU A 184 -7.62 -6.56 10.26
C LEU A 184 -8.11 -5.99 11.58
N THR A 185 -8.60 -4.76 11.57
CA THR A 185 -9.12 -4.09 12.75
C THR A 185 -10.62 -3.90 12.61
N ILE A 186 -11.37 -4.51 13.52
CA ILE A 186 -12.82 -4.41 13.61
C ILE A 186 -13.13 -3.60 14.85
N SER A 187 -13.60 -2.37 14.65
CA SER A 187 -13.84 -1.40 15.72
C SER A 187 -15.33 -1.15 15.84
N ILE A 188 -15.88 -1.29 17.04
CA ILE A 188 -17.25 -0.89 17.34
C ILE A 188 -17.21 0.51 17.92
N LYS A 189 -17.87 1.45 17.24
CA LYS A 189 -17.85 2.86 17.56
C LYS A 189 -19.26 3.36 17.90
N SER A 190 -19.34 4.37 18.77
CA SER A 190 -20.56 5.14 18.98
C SER A 190 -20.53 6.37 18.07
N GLN A 191 -21.58 6.57 17.28
CA GLN A 191 -21.77 7.83 16.57
C GLN A 191 -22.14 8.91 17.59
N GLU A 192 -21.42 10.03 17.56
CA GLU A 192 -21.72 11.20 18.36
C GLU A 192 -22.13 12.36 17.46
N VAL A 193 -22.66 13.44 18.06
CA VAL A 193 -22.97 14.68 17.33
C VAL A 193 -21.71 15.25 16.68
N VAL A 194 -20.55 15.06 17.32
CA VAL A 194 -19.25 15.51 16.83
C VAL A 194 -18.31 14.30 16.82
N GLY A 195 -18.21 13.66 15.65
CA GLY A 195 -17.30 12.53 15.43
C GLY A 195 -17.83 11.17 15.88
N ALA A 196 -16.90 10.24 16.07
CA ALA A 196 -17.20 8.89 16.53
C ALA A 196 -16.23 8.51 17.64
N ALA A 197 -16.76 7.91 18.71
CA ALA A 197 -15.97 7.44 19.84
C ALA A 197 -15.78 5.92 19.74
N ASP A 198 -14.53 5.46 19.85
CA ASP A 198 -14.22 4.03 19.87
C ASP A 198 -14.68 3.42 21.20
N ILE A 199 -15.56 2.40 21.13
CA ILE A 199 -16.06 1.70 22.31
C ILE A 199 -15.12 0.52 22.61
N VAL A 200 -14.99 -0.35 21.62
CA VAL A 200 -14.22 -1.60 21.71
C VAL A 200 -13.64 -1.95 20.34
N GLN A 201 -12.55 -2.72 20.32
CA GLN A 201 -11.89 -3.15 19.10
C GLN A 201 -11.46 -4.61 19.17
N LEU A 202 -11.35 -5.23 18.00
CA LEU A 202 -10.77 -6.54 17.75
C LEU A 202 -9.73 -6.39 16.65
N GLN A 203 -8.54 -6.92 16.89
CA GLN A 203 -7.46 -6.95 15.90
C GLN A 203 -7.11 -8.39 15.58
N LEU A 204 -7.11 -8.72 14.29
CA LEU A 204 -6.76 -10.05 13.78
C LEU A 204 -5.56 -9.94 12.82
N GLY A 205 -4.54 -10.77 13.05
CA GLY A 205 -3.44 -10.91 12.09
C GLY A 205 -3.83 -11.74 10.87
N ALA A 206 -3.08 -11.64 9.77
CA ALA A 206 -3.37 -12.37 8.53
C ALA A 206 -3.54 -13.88 8.72
N GLU A 207 -2.66 -14.51 9.52
CA GLU A 207 -2.76 -15.94 9.84
C GLU A 207 -4.02 -16.31 10.63
N GLN A 208 -4.54 -15.40 11.46
CA GLN A 208 -5.79 -15.64 12.19
C GLN A 208 -6.98 -15.57 11.24
N VAL A 209 -7.01 -14.57 10.34
CA VAL A 209 -8.04 -14.43 9.31
C VAL A 209 -8.08 -15.66 8.41
N ARG A 210 -6.91 -16.11 7.92
CA ARG A 210 -6.78 -17.32 7.11
C ARG A 210 -7.35 -18.57 7.81
N ARG A 211 -7.04 -18.77 9.10
CA ARG A 211 -7.59 -19.90 9.88
C ARG A 211 -9.11 -19.82 10.04
N LEU A 212 -9.67 -18.62 10.10
CA LEU A 212 -11.11 -18.40 10.21
C LEU A 212 -11.81 -18.69 8.88
N GLU A 213 -11.18 -18.38 7.75
CA GLU A 213 -11.65 -18.73 6.41
C GLU A 213 -11.65 -20.25 6.21
N GLU A 214 -10.50 -20.92 6.43
CA GLU A 214 -10.33 -22.37 6.24
C GLU A 214 -11.33 -23.18 7.08
N ARG A 215 -11.66 -22.71 8.29
CA ARG A 215 -12.63 -23.37 9.17
C ARG A 215 -14.05 -23.36 8.60
N MET A 216 -14.39 -22.34 7.82
CA MET A 216 -15.74 -22.11 7.32
C MET A 216 -15.96 -22.68 5.91
N GLU A 217 -14.89 -22.93 5.15
CA GLU A 217 -14.96 -23.61 3.85
C GLU A 217 -15.62 -25.01 3.95
N GLY A 218 -15.43 -25.72 5.07
CA GLY A 218 -16.04 -27.04 5.31
C GLY A 218 -17.55 -27.01 5.63
N ALA A 219 -18.10 -25.87 6.03
CA ALA A 219 -19.48 -25.73 6.46
C ALA A 219 -20.33 -25.08 5.35
N ALA A 220 -20.65 -25.86 4.30
CA ALA A 220 -21.58 -25.50 3.22
C ALA A 220 -21.54 -24.01 2.83
N SER A 221 -20.39 -23.57 2.32
CA SER A 221 -20.20 -22.23 1.77
C SER A 221 -21.08 -22.02 0.55
N ARG A 222 -22.31 -21.54 0.76
CA ARG A 222 -23.07 -20.87 -0.30
C ARG A 222 -22.65 -19.41 -0.28
N THR A 223 -21.85 -19.01 -1.26
CA THR A 223 -21.58 -17.62 -1.57
C THR A 223 -22.93 -16.92 -1.81
N ILE A 224 -23.19 -15.85 -1.07
CA ILE A 224 -24.42 -15.08 -1.26
C ILE A 224 -24.13 -14.09 -2.37
N GLY A 225 -24.51 -14.45 -3.59
CA GLY A 225 -24.49 -13.52 -4.70
C GLY A 225 -25.24 -12.22 -4.31
N TRP A 226 -24.62 -11.09 -4.61
CA TRP A 226 -25.14 -9.76 -4.32
C TRP A 226 -26.59 -9.64 -4.85
N GLY A 227 -27.56 -9.53 -3.94
CA GLY A 227 -28.99 -9.43 -4.28
C GLY A 227 -29.86 -10.67 -4.00
N SER A 228 -29.29 -11.78 -3.51
CA SER A 228 -30.12 -12.90 -3.06
C SER A 228 -30.82 -12.56 -1.75
N LYS A 229 -32.15 -12.68 -1.70
CA LYS A 229 -32.94 -12.46 -0.48
C LYS A 229 -32.36 -13.33 0.63
N ALA A 230 -31.91 -12.69 1.70
CA ALA A 230 -31.19 -13.30 2.82
C ALA A 230 -31.81 -14.64 3.22
N ASP A 231 -31.19 -15.74 2.78
CA ASP A 231 -31.59 -17.07 3.20
C ASP A 231 -31.41 -17.10 4.73
N PRO A 232 -32.47 -17.31 5.54
CA PRO A 232 -32.37 -17.29 6.99
C PRO A 232 -31.32 -18.28 7.52
N ALA A 233 -30.99 -19.31 6.73
CA ALA A 233 -29.93 -20.26 7.03
C ALA A 233 -28.53 -19.62 7.11
N VAL A 234 -28.26 -18.52 6.38
CA VAL A 234 -26.97 -17.81 6.42
C VAL A 234 -26.69 -17.27 7.81
N TRP A 235 -27.71 -16.68 8.42
CA TRP A 235 -27.66 -16.05 9.73
C TRP A 235 -27.88 -17.05 10.88
N ALA A 236 -27.74 -18.35 10.62
CA ALA A 236 -27.86 -19.37 11.65
C ALA A 236 -26.72 -19.24 12.67
N PRO A 237 -27.00 -19.36 13.98
CA PRO A 237 -26.01 -19.16 15.04
C PRO A 237 -24.78 -20.07 14.94
N SER A 238 -24.95 -21.28 14.39
CA SER A 238 -23.88 -22.26 14.17
C SER A 238 -22.81 -21.78 13.19
N ASN A 239 -23.15 -20.82 12.34
CA ASN A 239 -22.27 -20.32 11.30
C ASN A 239 -21.44 -19.12 11.78
N PHE A 240 -21.57 -18.67 13.03
CA PHE A 240 -20.83 -17.52 13.54
C PHE A 240 -19.91 -17.93 14.67
N GLN A 241 -18.67 -17.45 14.59
CA GLN A 241 -17.70 -17.59 15.66
C GLN A 241 -17.79 -16.39 16.59
N CYS A 242 -17.92 -16.69 17.88
CA CYS A 242 -17.82 -15.70 18.93
C CYS A 242 -16.35 -15.33 19.15
N MET A 243 -16.05 -14.03 19.15
CA MET A 243 -14.74 -13.48 19.46
C MET A 243 -14.89 -12.40 20.54
N ASP A 244 -13.94 -12.36 21.47
CA ASP A 244 -13.94 -11.37 22.53
C ASP A 244 -13.38 -10.04 22.02
N LEU A 245 -14.04 -8.95 22.40
CA LEU A 245 -13.64 -7.58 22.09
C LEU A 245 -12.83 -7.00 23.25
N VAL A 246 -11.93 -6.07 22.95
CA VAL A 246 -11.14 -5.34 23.95
C VAL A 246 -11.66 -3.90 24.06
N PRO A 247 -11.98 -3.37 25.26
CA PRO A 247 -11.76 -3.96 26.59
C PRO A 247 -12.79 -4.99 27.07
N ALA A 248 -14.01 -4.99 26.53
CA ALA A 248 -15.07 -5.92 26.95
C ALA A 248 -16.09 -6.19 25.82
N GLY A 249 -16.83 -7.29 25.94
CA GLY A 249 -17.90 -7.66 25.01
C GLY A 249 -17.49 -8.75 24.03
N LYS A 250 -18.45 -9.16 23.21
CA LYS A 250 -18.33 -10.29 22.28
C LYS A 250 -18.93 -9.93 20.94
N ILE A 251 -18.26 -10.28 19.86
CA ILE A 251 -18.75 -10.14 18.49
C ILE A 251 -18.91 -11.50 17.83
N TYR A 252 -19.96 -11.64 17.03
CA TYR A 252 -20.26 -12.85 16.27
C TYR A 252 -19.96 -12.60 14.80
N LEU A 253 -18.87 -13.20 14.33
CA LEU A 253 -18.33 -12.99 12.98
C LEU A 253 -18.29 -14.27 12.17
N ARG A 254 -18.39 -14.12 10.86
CA ARG A 254 -18.13 -15.19 9.89
C ARG A 254 -17.32 -14.62 8.74
N PHE A 255 -16.29 -15.36 8.34
CA PHE A 255 -15.43 -15.05 7.19
C PHE A 255 -15.73 -16.06 6.09
N VAL A 256 -15.93 -15.57 4.87
CA VAL A 256 -16.16 -16.40 3.68
C VAL A 256 -15.30 -15.86 2.56
N LYS A 257 -14.59 -16.75 1.86
CA LYS A 257 -13.88 -16.37 0.65
C LYS A 257 -14.90 -16.05 -0.45
N ALA A 258 -14.81 -14.87 -1.05
CA ALA A 258 -15.61 -14.55 -2.23
C ALA A 258 -14.95 -15.17 -3.47
N ASP A 259 -15.75 -15.83 -4.29
CA ASP A 259 -15.34 -16.40 -5.58
C ASP A 259 -15.49 -15.38 -6.72
#